data_AF-A0AAX4JC65-F1
#
_entry.id   AF-A0AAX4JC65-F1
#
_cell.length_a   1.000
_cell.length_b   1.000
_cell.length_c   1.000
_cell.angle_alpha   90.00
_cell.angle_beta   90.00
_cell.angle_gamma   90.00
#
_symmetry.space_group_name_H-M   'P 1'
#
loop_
_entity.id
_entity.type
_entity.pdbx_description
1 polymer ?
#
loop_
_entity_poly.entity_id
_entity_poly.type
_entity_poly.pdbx_seq_one_letter_code
_entity_poly.pdbx_strand_id
1 'polypeptide(L)'
;MFLESSEKLLNILKTEKNFKIQVISREDIKIFLEILDYNDIVYSFVCWNSLDDNPDTIQVCTSSKYLSPENHKSILYSNLVNTDFIQLSFVPTYNDKLKYLTKPRNKKEVKRILDAYKYSSIHELQSKIQRPHSVIEKYISEYFDYLEILLIYTISKYSNLIDIIKHVKSMEDTVKSSFVLRMKLNGLVSRKIVSVKSNNYRLNISHHTLSLICKKVEININA
;
A
#
# COMPACT_ATOMS: atom_id res chain seq x y z
N MET A 1 -19.02 -4.89 16.65
CA MET A 1 -17.71 -5.44 17.01
C MET A 1 -17.60 -6.77 16.25
N PHE A 2 -16.81 -6.84 15.17
CA PHE A 2 -16.85 -7.94 14.17
C PHE A 2 -15.54 -8.76 14.11
N LEU A 3 -14.73 -8.74 15.18
CA LEU A 3 -13.35 -9.23 15.14
C LEU A 3 -13.21 -10.78 15.13
N GLU A 4 -14.25 -11.53 15.52
CA GLU A 4 -14.19 -13.00 15.67
C GLU A 4 -14.82 -13.79 14.52
N SER A 5 -15.32 -13.12 13.48
CA SER A 5 -16.19 -13.77 12.49
C SER A 5 -15.44 -14.65 11.48
N SER A 6 -14.18 -14.36 11.18
CA SER A 6 -13.39 -15.12 10.19
C SER A 6 -12.93 -16.48 10.72
N GLU A 7 -12.51 -16.57 11.99
CA GLU A 7 -12.17 -17.86 12.61
C GLU A 7 -13.41 -18.74 12.75
N LYS A 8 -14.54 -18.15 13.14
CA LYS A 8 -15.83 -18.85 13.20
C LYS A 8 -16.24 -19.36 11.82
N LEU A 9 -16.11 -18.55 10.77
CA LEU A 9 -16.39 -18.95 9.39
C LEU A 9 -15.50 -20.14 8.99
N LEU A 10 -14.18 -20.01 9.13
CA LEU A 10 -13.23 -21.07 8.78
C LEU A 10 -13.49 -22.37 9.55
N ASN A 11 -13.87 -22.27 10.82
CA ASN A 11 -14.24 -23.44 11.61
C ASN A 11 -15.47 -24.14 11.00
N ILE A 12 -16.54 -23.40 10.70
CA ILE A 12 -17.74 -23.95 10.06
C ILE A 12 -17.39 -24.65 8.74
N LEU A 13 -16.56 -24.03 7.90
CA LEU A 13 -16.17 -24.59 6.61
C LEU A 13 -15.38 -25.91 6.73
N LYS A 14 -14.71 -26.14 7.86
CA LYS A 14 -13.91 -27.35 8.11
C LYS A 14 -14.68 -28.46 8.82
N THR A 15 -15.62 -28.11 9.70
CA THR A 15 -16.27 -29.07 10.60
C THR A 15 -17.68 -29.44 10.19
N GLU A 16 -18.43 -28.50 9.61
CA GLU A 16 -19.85 -28.71 9.35
C GLU A 16 -20.06 -29.47 8.03
N LYS A 17 -20.96 -30.46 8.08
CA LYS A 17 -21.33 -31.24 6.89
C LYS A 17 -22.23 -30.47 5.94
N ASN A 18 -23.11 -29.63 6.48
CA ASN A 18 -24.12 -28.90 5.71
C ASN A 18 -24.17 -27.44 6.18
N PHE A 19 -24.15 -26.50 5.24
CA PHE A 19 -24.32 -25.08 5.54
C PHE A 19 -24.74 -24.26 4.31
N LYS A 20 -25.48 -23.19 4.57
CA LYS A 20 -25.76 -22.11 3.61
C LYS A 20 -25.36 -20.79 4.25
N ILE A 21 -24.21 -20.26 3.84
CA ILE A 21 -23.61 -19.07 4.44
C ILE A 21 -23.60 -17.93 3.44
N GLN A 22 -24.06 -16.76 3.84
CA GLN A 22 -23.82 -15.53 3.13
C GLN A 22 -22.61 -14.82 3.74
N VAL A 23 -21.60 -14.56 2.92
CA VAL A 23 -20.43 -13.78 3.32
C VAL A 23 -20.65 -12.32 2.97
N ILE A 24 -20.63 -11.47 3.99
CA ILE A 24 -20.71 -10.00 3.88
C ILE A 24 -19.32 -9.44 4.14
N SER A 25 -18.76 -8.67 3.20
CA SER A 25 -17.41 -8.15 3.36
C SER A 25 -17.19 -6.80 2.69
N ARG A 26 -16.18 -6.08 3.18
CA ARG A 26 -15.62 -4.89 2.53
C ARG A 26 -14.48 -5.23 1.57
N GLU A 27 -14.08 -6.50 1.50
CA GLU A 27 -13.06 -6.98 0.59
C GLU A 27 -13.66 -7.42 -0.75
N ASP A 28 -12.80 -7.60 -1.75
CA ASP A 28 -13.16 -8.24 -3.02
C ASP A 28 -13.26 -9.77 -2.82
N ILE A 29 -14.11 -10.44 -3.58
CA ILE A 29 -14.21 -11.90 -3.57
C ILE A 29 -12.88 -12.59 -3.82
N LYS A 30 -12.00 -12.03 -4.67
CA LYS A 30 -10.67 -12.60 -4.93
C LYS A 30 -9.85 -12.76 -3.66
N ILE A 31 -9.92 -11.79 -2.75
CA ILE A 31 -9.24 -11.85 -1.44
C ILE A 31 -9.81 -12.97 -0.60
N PHE A 32 -11.13 -13.15 -0.61
CA PHE A 32 -11.79 -14.23 0.10
C PHE A 32 -11.37 -15.61 -0.44
N LEU A 33 -11.37 -15.80 -1.77
CA LEU A 33 -10.93 -17.03 -2.42
C LEU A 33 -9.47 -17.36 -2.08
N GLU A 34 -8.55 -16.39 -2.16
CA GLU A 34 -7.16 -16.60 -1.75
C GLU A 34 -7.02 -16.99 -0.28
N ILE A 35 -7.87 -16.47 0.60
CA ILE A 35 -7.86 -16.82 2.02
C ILE A 35 -8.40 -18.25 2.23
N LEU A 36 -9.38 -18.70 1.44
CA LEU A 36 -9.78 -20.11 1.43
C LEU A 36 -8.61 -21.00 1.00
N ASP A 37 -7.92 -20.65 -0.10
CA ASP A 37 -6.73 -21.38 -0.57
C ASP A 37 -5.65 -21.44 0.52
N TYR A 38 -5.39 -20.32 1.22
CA TYR A 38 -4.39 -20.27 2.29
C TYR A 38 -4.70 -21.15 3.50
N ASN A 39 -5.96 -21.51 3.68
CA ASN A 39 -6.45 -22.30 4.79
C ASN A 39 -6.76 -23.74 4.37
N ASP A 40 -6.33 -24.13 3.16
CA ASP A 40 -6.51 -25.45 2.55
C ASP A 40 -8.00 -25.86 2.48
N ILE A 41 -8.87 -24.88 2.23
CA ILE A 41 -10.30 -25.12 2.03
C ILE A 41 -10.51 -25.50 0.56
N VAL A 42 -11.01 -26.70 0.30
CA VAL A 42 -11.39 -27.13 -1.05
C VAL A 42 -12.76 -26.54 -1.39
N TYR A 43 -12.82 -25.75 -2.45
CA TYR A 43 -14.05 -25.15 -2.94
C TYR A 43 -14.08 -25.15 -4.47
N SER A 44 -15.29 -24.99 -5.01
CA SER A 44 -15.53 -24.69 -6.41
C SER A 44 -16.11 -23.29 -6.53
N PHE A 45 -15.47 -22.44 -7.32
CA PHE A 45 -16.00 -21.13 -7.65
C PHE A 45 -16.95 -21.27 -8.85
N VAL A 46 -18.25 -21.17 -8.56
CA VAL A 46 -19.32 -21.35 -9.53
C VAL A 46 -19.64 -20.00 -10.15
N CYS A 47 -19.49 -19.94 -11.46
CA CYS A 47 -19.86 -18.77 -12.25
C CYS A 47 -20.82 -19.22 -13.37
N TRP A 48 -21.38 -18.25 -14.10
CA TRP A 48 -22.29 -18.44 -15.24
C TRP A 48 -22.04 -19.65 -16.16
N ASN A 49 -20.80 -20.15 -16.28
CA ASN A 49 -20.44 -21.27 -17.15
C ASN A 49 -19.80 -22.48 -16.43
N SER A 50 -19.77 -22.53 -15.09
CA SER A 50 -19.16 -23.63 -14.33
C SER A 50 -20.12 -24.15 -13.27
N LEU A 51 -20.79 -25.26 -13.55
CA LEU A 51 -21.51 -26.04 -12.54
C LEU A 51 -20.55 -27.12 -12.03
N ASP A 52 -20.39 -27.19 -10.71
CA ASP A 52 -19.76 -28.33 -10.05
C ASP A 52 -20.86 -29.11 -9.35
N ASP A 53 -21.20 -30.27 -9.88
CA ASP A 53 -22.31 -31.08 -9.36
C ASP A 53 -21.90 -31.94 -8.15
N ASN A 54 -20.70 -31.77 -7.61
CA ASN A 54 -20.29 -32.47 -6.39
C ASN A 54 -21.01 -31.87 -5.16
N PRO A 55 -21.91 -32.62 -4.49
CA PRO A 55 -22.69 -32.11 -3.36
C PRO A 55 -21.86 -31.92 -2.08
N ASP A 56 -20.66 -32.50 -2.03
CA ASP A 56 -19.76 -32.41 -0.87
C ASP A 56 -18.71 -31.30 -1.00
N THR A 57 -18.56 -30.71 -2.19
CA THR A 57 -17.66 -29.57 -2.43
C THR A 57 -18.34 -28.27 -2.01
N ILE A 58 -17.58 -27.40 -1.35
CA ILE A 58 -18.06 -26.06 -1.00
C ILE A 58 -18.22 -25.26 -2.30
N GLN A 59 -19.45 -24.89 -2.67
CA GLN A 59 -19.67 -23.97 -3.78
C GLN A 59 -19.62 -22.53 -3.31
N VAL A 60 -18.82 -21.71 -3.97
CA VAL A 60 -18.74 -20.26 -3.74
C VAL A 60 -19.32 -19.54 -4.95
N CYS A 61 -20.35 -18.73 -4.72
CA CYS A 61 -21.09 -18.01 -5.75
C CYS A 61 -21.19 -16.52 -5.41
N THR A 62 -21.26 -15.65 -6.43
CA THR A 62 -21.57 -14.21 -6.26
C THR A 62 -23.05 -13.87 -6.43
N SER A 63 -23.84 -14.81 -6.94
CA SER A 63 -25.27 -14.66 -7.16
C SER A 63 -26.00 -15.93 -6.76
N SER A 64 -27.18 -15.77 -6.15
CA SER A 64 -28.03 -16.90 -5.78
C SER A 64 -28.55 -17.68 -6.99
N LYS A 65 -28.56 -17.07 -8.18
CA LYS A 65 -28.98 -17.71 -9.43
C LYS A 65 -28.10 -18.90 -9.84
N TYR A 66 -26.87 -18.97 -9.35
CA TYR A 66 -25.92 -20.01 -9.70
C TYR A 66 -25.83 -21.13 -8.66
N LEU A 67 -26.67 -21.09 -7.62
CA LEU A 67 -26.64 -22.11 -6.58
C LEU A 67 -27.38 -23.36 -7.04
N SER A 68 -26.74 -24.52 -6.87
CA SER A 68 -27.44 -25.79 -7.03
C SER A 68 -28.35 -26.03 -5.81
N PRO A 69 -29.65 -26.35 -6.01
CA PRO A 69 -30.54 -26.70 -4.91
C PRO A 69 -30.13 -27.98 -4.19
N GLU A 70 -29.38 -28.87 -4.86
CA GLU A 70 -28.92 -30.14 -4.30
C GLU A 70 -27.62 -30.02 -3.49
N ASN A 71 -26.90 -28.90 -3.61
CA ASN A 71 -25.67 -28.73 -2.86
C ASN A 71 -25.95 -28.37 -1.39
N HIS A 72 -25.33 -29.13 -0.49
CA HIS A 72 -25.46 -28.96 0.95
C HIS A 72 -24.44 -27.98 1.54
N LYS A 73 -23.40 -27.59 0.80
CA LYS A 73 -22.35 -26.65 1.25
C LYS A 73 -22.24 -25.45 0.31
N SER A 74 -22.94 -24.38 0.63
CA SER A 74 -23.02 -23.20 -0.22
C SER A 74 -22.55 -21.93 0.49
N ILE A 75 -21.75 -21.14 -0.22
CA ILE A 75 -21.33 -19.79 0.16
C ILE A 75 -21.81 -18.79 -0.88
N LEU A 76 -22.67 -17.87 -0.46
CA LEU A 76 -23.04 -16.69 -1.25
C LEU A 76 -22.17 -15.51 -0.83
N TYR A 77 -21.24 -15.10 -1.67
CA TYR A 77 -20.44 -13.89 -1.46
C TYR A 77 -21.18 -12.68 -2.02
N SER A 78 -21.93 -11.99 -1.18
CA SER A 78 -22.72 -10.82 -1.57
C SER A 78 -23.02 -9.94 -0.39
N ASN A 79 -22.98 -8.63 -0.61
CA ASN A 79 -23.44 -7.63 0.37
C ASN A 79 -24.94 -7.34 0.27
N LEU A 80 -25.65 -7.94 -0.70
CA LEU A 80 -27.11 -7.86 -0.79
C LEU A 80 -27.72 -8.93 0.10
N VAL A 81 -28.48 -8.50 1.10
CA VAL A 81 -29.10 -9.37 2.10
C VAL A 81 -29.95 -10.45 1.43
N ASN A 82 -29.68 -11.71 1.81
CA ASN A 82 -30.50 -12.87 1.44
C ASN A 82 -30.90 -13.61 2.72
N THR A 83 -32.21 -13.80 2.92
CA THR A 83 -32.78 -14.42 4.13
C THR A 83 -32.63 -15.93 4.17
N ASP A 84 -32.33 -16.57 3.03
CA ASP A 84 -32.17 -18.02 2.93
C ASP A 84 -30.79 -18.50 3.40
N PHE A 85 -29.93 -17.56 3.81
CA PHE A 85 -28.54 -17.78 4.17
C PHE A 85 -28.23 -17.25 5.57
N ILE A 86 -27.38 -17.98 6.29
CA ILE A 86 -26.81 -17.50 7.55
C ILE A 86 -25.75 -16.45 7.21
N GLN A 87 -25.97 -15.22 7.65
CA GLN A 87 -25.08 -14.10 7.36
C GLN A 87 -23.86 -14.10 8.29
N LEU A 88 -22.67 -14.10 7.70
CA LEU A 88 -21.41 -13.97 8.41
C LEU A 88 -20.59 -12.84 7.80
N SER A 89 -20.10 -11.94 8.66
CA SER A 89 -19.14 -10.93 8.24
C SER A 89 -17.79 -11.58 7.99
N PHE A 90 -17.14 -11.29 6.88
CA PHE A 90 -15.76 -11.68 6.63
C PHE A 90 -14.85 -10.46 6.81
N VAL A 91 -13.98 -10.54 7.83
CA VAL A 91 -12.98 -9.53 8.14
C VAL A 91 -11.63 -10.24 8.24
N PRO A 92 -10.73 -10.07 7.25
CA PRO A 92 -9.42 -10.72 7.28
C PRO A 92 -8.67 -10.42 8.59
N THR A 93 -8.06 -11.44 9.18
CA THR A 93 -7.25 -11.27 10.39
C THR A 93 -5.95 -10.51 10.08
N TYR A 94 -5.24 -10.07 11.11
CA TYR A 94 -3.92 -9.45 10.92
C TYR A 94 -2.97 -10.38 10.14
N ASN A 95 -3.01 -11.69 10.43
CA ASN A 95 -2.16 -12.68 9.77
C ASN A 95 -2.57 -12.89 8.30
N ASP A 96 -3.87 -12.90 8.00
CA ASP A 96 -4.36 -12.98 6.62
C ASP A 96 -3.89 -11.77 5.80
N LYS A 97 -4.08 -10.56 6.36
CA LYS A 97 -3.63 -9.31 5.73
C LYS A 97 -2.12 -9.32 5.50
N LEU A 98 -1.34 -9.75 6.50
CA LEU A 98 0.11 -9.84 6.38
C LEU A 98 0.51 -10.83 5.28
N LYS A 99 -0.05 -12.04 5.27
CA LYS A 99 0.28 -13.07 4.28
C LYS A 99 -0.05 -12.60 2.86
N TYR A 100 -1.23 -12.05 2.65
CA TYR A 100 -1.68 -11.53 1.36
C TYR A 100 -0.80 -10.37 0.85
N LEU A 101 -0.52 -9.37 1.70
CA LEU A 101 0.21 -8.16 1.30
C LEU A 101 1.74 -8.37 1.17
N THR A 102 2.29 -9.43 1.75
CA THR A 102 3.74 -9.72 1.72
C THR A 102 4.16 -10.50 0.47
N LYS A 103 3.25 -11.21 -0.22
CA LYS A 103 3.55 -12.02 -1.42
C LYS A 103 4.45 -11.30 -2.46
N PRO A 104 4.35 -9.98 -2.69
CA PRO A 104 5.27 -9.25 -3.57
C PRO A 104 6.23 -8.27 -2.86
N ARG A 105 6.36 -8.25 -1.52
CA ARG A 105 6.88 -7.06 -0.79
C ARG A 105 7.72 -7.33 0.46
N ASN A 106 8.40 -6.27 0.91
CA ASN A 106 9.17 -6.27 2.16
C ASN A 106 8.26 -6.40 3.39
N LYS A 107 8.35 -7.56 4.06
CA LYS A 107 7.59 -7.90 5.28
C LYS A 107 7.67 -6.84 6.38
N LYS A 108 8.81 -6.14 6.54
CA LYS A 108 8.97 -5.11 7.59
C LYS A 108 8.11 -3.87 7.34
N GLU A 109 8.00 -3.45 6.09
CA GLU A 109 7.20 -2.29 5.69
C GLU A 109 5.70 -2.60 5.79
N VAL A 110 5.29 -3.76 5.31
CA VAL A 110 3.90 -4.24 5.41
C VAL A 110 3.45 -4.30 6.86
N LYS A 111 4.28 -4.86 7.78
CA LYS A 111 3.97 -4.87 9.22
C LYS A 111 3.74 -3.48 9.79
N ARG A 112 4.63 -2.52 9.51
CA ARG A 112 4.49 -1.14 9.99
C ARG A 112 3.18 -0.50 9.53
N ILE A 113 2.80 -0.73 8.27
CA ILE A 113 1.55 -0.19 7.72
C ILE A 113 0.33 -0.88 8.35
N LEU A 114 0.36 -2.20 8.55
CA LEU A 114 -0.71 -2.91 9.24
C LEU A 114 -0.90 -2.44 10.68
N ASP A 115 0.20 -2.22 11.41
CA ASP A 115 0.16 -1.75 12.80
C ASP A 115 -0.43 -0.33 12.91
N ALA A 116 -0.15 0.53 11.92
CA ALA A 116 -0.67 1.89 11.84
C ALA A 116 -2.14 1.97 11.35
N TYR A 117 -2.59 1.01 10.54
CA TYR A 117 -3.91 1.01 9.88
C TYR A 117 -4.69 -0.28 10.15
N LYS A 118 -4.84 -0.63 11.44
CA LYS A 118 -5.41 -1.91 11.89
C LYS A 118 -6.78 -2.25 11.29
N TYR A 119 -7.64 -1.25 11.14
CA TYR A 119 -9.04 -1.41 10.69
C TYR A 119 -9.24 -1.21 9.19
N SER A 120 -8.19 -0.92 8.43
CA SER A 120 -8.30 -0.75 6.98
C SER A 120 -8.50 -2.08 6.26
N SER A 121 -9.22 -2.04 5.15
CA SER A 121 -9.35 -3.19 4.23
C SER A 121 -8.04 -3.49 3.53
N ILE A 122 -7.89 -4.69 2.98
CA ILE A 122 -6.71 -5.08 2.21
C ILE A 122 -6.54 -4.17 1.00
N HIS A 123 -7.63 -3.78 0.32
CA HIS A 123 -7.56 -2.82 -0.79
C HIS A 123 -7.01 -1.45 -0.35
N GLU A 124 -7.50 -0.90 0.78
CA GLU A 124 -6.98 0.36 1.34
C GLU A 124 -5.50 0.25 1.71
N LEU A 125 -5.10 -0.86 2.33
CA LEU A 125 -3.71 -1.13 2.70
C LEU A 125 -2.83 -1.30 1.46
N GLN A 126 -3.33 -1.99 0.43
CA GLN A 126 -2.65 -2.10 -0.85
C GLN A 126 -2.36 -0.70 -1.41
N SER A 127 -3.32 0.23 -1.41
CA SER A 127 -3.07 1.59 -1.91
C SER A 127 -1.98 2.33 -1.13
N LYS A 128 -1.88 2.11 0.19
CA LYS A 128 -0.86 2.73 1.06
C LYS A 128 0.53 2.15 0.85
N ILE A 129 0.60 0.83 0.62
CA ILE A 129 1.85 0.13 0.33
C ILE A 129 2.24 0.31 -1.16
N GLN A 130 1.26 0.45 -2.05
CA GLN A 130 1.43 0.73 -3.48
C GLN A 130 1.70 2.19 -3.76
N ARG A 131 1.67 3.11 -2.77
CA ARG A 131 2.06 4.51 -2.98
C ARG A 131 3.43 4.50 -3.63
N PRO A 132 3.51 4.69 -4.94
CA PRO A 132 4.67 4.26 -5.66
C PRO A 132 5.72 5.33 -5.42
N HIS A 133 6.97 4.89 -5.43
CA HIS A 133 8.08 5.78 -5.70
C HIS A 133 7.78 6.69 -6.90
N SER A 134 6.92 6.29 -7.86
CA SER A 134 6.46 7.10 -8.99
C SER A 134 5.74 8.41 -8.66
N VAL A 135 5.01 8.55 -7.53
CA VAL A 135 4.42 9.86 -7.20
C VAL A 135 5.51 10.80 -6.69
N ILE A 136 6.46 10.27 -5.92
CA ILE A 136 7.63 11.03 -5.44
C ILE A 136 8.55 11.34 -6.62
N GLU A 137 8.83 10.41 -7.52
CA GLU A 137 9.64 10.60 -8.73
C GLU A 137 8.97 11.56 -9.71
N LYS A 138 7.64 11.48 -9.89
CA LYS A 138 6.87 12.44 -10.70
C LYS A 138 6.85 13.83 -10.07
N TYR A 139 6.68 13.90 -8.75
CA TYR A 139 6.79 15.14 -7.99
C TYR A 139 8.22 15.71 -8.11
N ILE A 140 9.25 14.89 -7.97
CA ILE A 140 10.66 15.29 -8.12
C ILE A 140 10.97 15.73 -9.56
N SER A 141 10.43 15.03 -10.58
CA SER A 141 10.68 15.37 -11.98
C SER A 141 10.09 16.72 -12.36
N GLU A 142 8.94 17.09 -11.79
CA GLU A 142 8.20 18.31 -12.13
C GLU A 142 8.54 19.51 -11.22
N TYR A 143 8.88 19.32 -9.93
CA TYR A 143 8.94 20.43 -8.96
C TYR A 143 10.32 21.02 -8.66
N PHE A 144 11.42 20.31 -8.93
CA PHE A 144 12.77 20.82 -8.66
C PHE A 144 13.47 21.19 -9.95
N ASP A 145 13.88 22.46 -10.03
CA ASP A 145 14.81 22.90 -11.06
C ASP A 145 16.25 22.50 -10.73
N TYR A 146 17.13 22.67 -11.72
CA TYR A 146 18.53 22.30 -11.62
C TYR A 146 19.25 22.92 -10.41
N LEU A 147 19.03 24.21 -10.14
CA LEU A 147 19.70 24.92 -9.04
C LEU A 147 19.17 24.46 -7.68
N GLU A 148 17.88 24.16 -7.58
CA GLU A 148 17.31 23.57 -6.37
C GLU A 148 17.89 22.20 -6.08
N ILE A 149 18.14 21.39 -7.10
CA ILE A 149 18.77 20.07 -6.96
C ILE A 149 20.22 20.22 -6.47
N LEU A 150 21.01 21.14 -7.04
CA LEU A 150 22.37 21.42 -6.57
C LEU A 150 22.39 21.91 -5.11
N LEU A 151 21.44 22.76 -4.72
CA LEU A 151 21.30 23.23 -3.35
C LEU A 151 20.97 22.06 -2.40
N ILE A 152 19.98 21.22 -2.76
CA ILE A 152 19.61 20.05 -1.96
C ILE A 152 20.80 19.11 -1.78
N TYR A 153 21.53 18.82 -2.87
CA TYR A 153 22.75 18.01 -2.82
C TYR A 153 23.80 18.63 -1.89
N THR A 154 24.08 19.93 -2.05
CA THR A 154 25.11 20.61 -1.27
C THR A 154 24.76 20.68 0.22
N ILE A 155 23.49 20.89 0.56
CA ILE A 155 23.00 20.90 1.96
C ILE A 155 23.15 19.51 2.61
N SER A 156 23.17 18.43 1.82
CA SER A 156 23.44 17.09 2.35
C SER A 156 24.86 16.92 2.89
N LYS A 157 25.80 17.76 2.43
CA LYS A 157 27.23 17.72 2.77
C LYS A 157 27.66 18.89 3.67
N TYR A 158 27.03 20.06 3.51
CA TYR A 158 27.39 21.30 4.20
C TYR A 158 26.18 21.92 4.88
N SER A 159 26.35 22.41 6.11
CA SER A 159 25.24 23.06 6.85
C SER A 159 25.28 24.58 6.81
N ASN A 160 26.46 25.21 6.63
CA ASN A 160 26.59 26.66 6.66
C ASN A 160 26.23 27.30 5.31
N LEU A 161 25.47 28.40 5.34
CA LEU A 161 25.04 29.12 4.13
C LEU A 161 26.18 29.52 3.19
N ILE A 162 27.31 29.98 3.74
CA ILE A 162 28.44 30.47 2.95
C ILE A 162 29.06 29.30 2.18
N ASP A 163 29.26 28.17 2.87
CA ASP A 163 29.81 26.95 2.27
C ASP A 163 28.87 26.37 1.21
N ILE A 164 27.56 26.35 1.50
CA ILE A 164 26.54 25.91 0.55
C ILE A 164 26.60 26.74 -0.75
N ILE A 165 26.57 28.07 -0.63
CA ILE A 165 26.59 28.95 -1.81
C ILE A 165 27.91 28.80 -2.57
N LYS A 166 29.04 28.71 -1.86
CA LYS A 166 30.37 28.54 -2.48
C LYS A 166 30.44 27.25 -3.28
N HIS A 167 29.96 26.14 -2.72
CA HIS A 167 29.99 24.84 -3.39
C HIS A 167 29.04 24.76 -4.58
N VAL A 168 27.84 25.32 -4.50
CA VAL A 168 26.94 25.39 -5.66
C VAL A 168 27.58 26.20 -6.79
N LYS A 169 28.24 27.32 -6.47
CA LYS A 169 28.95 28.12 -7.48
C LYS A 169 30.14 27.40 -8.10
N SER A 170 30.82 26.52 -7.37
CA SER A 170 31.90 25.69 -7.95
C SER A 170 31.37 24.54 -8.82
N MET A 171 30.11 24.14 -8.65
CA MET A 171 29.47 23.13 -9.51
C MET A 171 28.88 23.74 -10.78
N GLU A 172 28.47 25.01 -10.72
CA GLU A 172 27.85 25.71 -11.84
C GLU A 172 28.38 27.15 -11.94
N ASP A 173 29.43 27.32 -12.75
CA ASP A 173 30.15 28.58 -12.93
C ASP A 173 29.27 29.70 -13.54
N THR A 174 28.16 29.33 -14.20
CA THR A 174 27.24 30.30 -14.80
C THR A 174 26.42 31.08 -13.75
N VAL A 175 26.31 30.57 -12.51
CA VAL A 175 25.55 31.22 -11.43
C VAL A 175 26.37 32.33 -10.77
N LYS A 176 26.32 33.52 -11.36
CA LYS A 176 27.02 34.69 -10.81
C LYS A 176 26.36 35.23 -9.53
N SER A 177 25.03 35.20 -9.45
CA SER A 177 24.27 35.86 -8.38
C SER A 177 24.00 34.97 -7.16
N SER A 178 24.63 35.30 -6.03
CA SER A 178 24.34 34.66 -4.73
C SER A 178 22.90 34.94 -4.24
N PHE A 179 22.26 36.00 -4.75
CA PHE A 179 20.88 36.34 -4.38
C PHE A 179 19.88 35.31 -4.91
N VAL A 180 20.06 34.84 -6.15
CA VAL A 180 19.19 33.82 -6.77
C VAL A 180 19.25 32.51 -5.96
N LEU A 181 20.44 32.08 -5.55
CA LEU A 181 20.62 30.90 -4.72
C LEU A 181 19.93 31.03 -3.35
N ARG A 182 20.00 32.21 -2.73
CA ARG A 182 19.29 32.48 -1.46
C ARG A 182 17.78 32.45 -1.63
N MET A 183 17.26 33.01 -2.72
CA MET A 183 15.83 32.95 -3.05
C MET A 183 15.35 31.50 -3.21
N LYS A 184 16.10 30.68 -3.96
CA LYS A 184 15.79 29.25 -4.13
C LYS A 184 15.86 28.48 -2.81
N LEU A 185 16.88 28.75 -2.00
CA LEU A 185 17.03 28.15 -0.68
C LEU A 185 15.87 28.50 0.26
N ASN A 186 15.44 29.76 0.28
CA ASN A 186 14.25 30.18 1.02
C ASN A 186 12.98 29.47 0.51
N GLY A 187 12.87 29.23 -0.79
CA GLY A 187 11.81 28.42 -1.38
C GLY A 187 11.84 26.94 -0.95
N LEU A 188 13.02 26.38 -0.69
CA LEU A 188 13.15 25.03 -0.13
C LEU A 188 12.78 25.00 1.36
N VAL A 189 13.07 26.06 2.10
CA VAL A 189 12.68 26.21 3.50
C VAL A 189 11.17 26.38 3.65
N SER A 190 10.53 27.22 2.82
CA SER A 190 9.07 27.40 2.86
C SER A 190 8.31 26.11 2.52
N ARG A 191 8.84 25.29 1.61
CA ARG A 191 8.33 23.96 1.28
C ARG A 191 8.66 22.88 2.33
N LYS A 192 9.33 23.24 3.43
CA LYS A 192 9.75 22.34 4.52
C LYS A 192 10.68 21.19 4.09
N ILE A 193 11.37 21.34 2.96
CA ILE A 193 12.37 20.39 2.47
C ILE A 193 13.69 20.60 3.20
N VAL A 194 13.97 21.86 3.55
CA VAL A 194 15.14 22.27 4.32
C VAL A 194 14.64 22.93 5.61
N SER A 195 15.28 22.60 6.72
CA SER A 195 15.11 23.29 7.99
C SER A 195 16.30 24.22 8.22
N VAL A 196 16.04 25.39 8.83
CA VAL A 196 17.07 26.37 9.16
C VAL A 196 17.05 26.67 10.66
N LYS A 197 18.22 26.64 11.30
CA LYS A 197 18.41 27.04 12.69
C LYS A 197 19.71 27.83 12.83
N SER A 198 19.61 29.09 13.24
CA SER A 198 20.78 29.96 13.46
C SER A 198 21.78 29.93 12.30
N ASN A 199 21.29 30.09 11.06
CA ASN A 199 22.06 30.06 9.81
C ASN A 199 22.66 28.69 9.41
N ASN A 200 22.31 27.60 10.11
CA ASN A 200 22.59 26.24 9.68
C ASN A 200 21.38 25.62 8.98
N TYR A 201 21.61 24.99 7.83
CA TYR A 201 20.62 24.35 6.99
C TYR A 201 20.76 22.83 7.09
N ARG A 202 19.62 22.14 7.14
CA ARG A 202 19.57 20.67 7.19
C ARG A 202 18.42 20.14 6.34
N LEU A 203 18.68 19.09 5.57
CA LEU A 203 17.66 18.38 4.82
C LEU A 203 16.64 17.72 5.76
N ASN A 204 15.37 17.91 5.44
CA ASN A 204 14.22 17.26 6.08
C ASN A 204 13.60 16.24 5.11
N ILE A 205 14.45 15.49 4.41
CA ILE A 205 14.06 14.43 3.48
C ILE A 205 14.92 13.19 3.74
N SER A 206 14.40 12.02 3.37
CA SER A 206 15.15 10.77 3.51
C SER A 206 16.33 10.71 2.54
N HIS A 207 17.37 9.94 2.88
CA HIS A 207 18.49 9.67 1.98
C HIS A 207 18.03 9.03 0.65
N HIS A 208 16.98 8.22 0.71
CA HIS A 208 16.38 7.63 -0.49
C HIS A 208 15.77 8.70 -1.41
N THR A 209 15.00 9.65 -0.86
CA THR A 209 14.44 10.79 -1.62
C THR A 209 15.54 11.65 -2.22
N LEU A 210 16.61 11.92 -1.46
CA LEU A 210 17.79 12.63 -1.95
C LEU A 210 18.41 11.93 -3.18
N SER A 211 18.52 10.59 -3.15
CA SER A 211 19.02 9.79 -4.28
C SER A 211 18.23 10.00 -5.55
N LEU A 212 16.90 9.96 -5.42
CA LEU A 212 16.00 10.16 -6.55
C LEU A 212 16.11 11.58 -7.13
N ILE A 213 16.24 12.60 -6.28
CA ILE A 213 16.42 14.01 -6.70
C ILE A 213 17.74 14.18 -7.46
N CYS A 214 18.86 13.71 -6.90
CA CYS A 214 20.19 13.88 -7.49
C CYS A 214 20.36 13.10 -8.80
N LYS A 215 19.67 11.95 -8.95
CA LYS A 215 19.70 11.17 -10.20
C LYS A 215 19.21 11.94 -11.42
N LYS A 216 18.31 12.93 -11.26
CA LYS A 216 17.79 13.78 -12.36
C LYS A 216 18.90 14.57 -13.07
N VAL A 217 19.99 14.85 -12.36
CA VAL A 217 21.14 15.63 -12.87
C VAL A 217 22.44 14.82 -12.82
N GLU A 218 22.31 13.48 -12.76
CA GLU A 218 23.45 12.54 -12.78
C GLU A 218 24.47 12.73 -11.64
N ILE A 219 24.05 13.32 -10.51
CA ILE A 219 24.91 13.48 -9.32
C ILE A 219 24.83 12.22 -8.45
N ASN A 220 25.99 11.63 -8.16
CA ASN A 220 26.12 10.49 -7.26
C ASN A 220 26.34 10.95 -5.80
N ILE A 221 25.40 10.63 -4.92
CA ILE A 221 25.45 10.99 -3.50
C ILE A 221 26.28 10.06 -2.62
N ASN A 222 26.68 8.89 -3.12
CA ASN A 222 27.49 7.92 -2.38
C ASN A 222 29.01 8.18 -2.46
N ALA A 223 29.42 9.31 -3.03
CA ALA A 223 30.81 9.79 -3.02
C ALA A 223 31.14 10.56 -1.73
#